data_AF-A0A519L5K5-F1
#
_entry.id   AF-A0A519L5K5-F1
#
_cell.length_a   1.000
_cell.length_b   1.000
_cell.length_c   1.000
_cell.angle_alpha   90.00
_cell.angle_beta   90.00
_cell.angle_gamma   90.00
#
_symmetry.space_group_name_H-M   'P 1'
#
loop_
_entity.id
_entity.type
_entity.pdbx_description
1 polymer ?
#
loop_
_entity_poly.entity_id
_entity_poly.type
_entity_poly.pdbx_seq_one_letter_code
_entity_poly.pdbx_strand_id
1 'polypeptide(L)'
;MKDDQKNEIKKQGKMIDFVEVSTDKRNTEINAEYYNERKIVLKTGSKLSKEVVSTYKQKAARNRELKKIATETDEHWVLKEDKAFSSVSGAINYATGGSMNGWEYWIITESGAALQSIRK
;
A
#
# COMPACT_ATOMS: atom_id res chain seq x y z
N MET A 1 34.30 -2.74 -0.05
CA MET A 1 33.21 -3.34 -0.82
C MET A 1 31.96 -3.16 0.01
N LYS A 2 30.94 -2.48 -0.53
CA LYS A 2 29.76 -2.05 0.22
C LYS A 2 28.85 -3.25 0.48
N ASP A 3 28.36 -3.29 1.71
CA ASP A 3 27.36 -4.19 2.26
C ASP A 3 26.02 -4.06 1.52
N ASP A 4 25.50 -5.17 1.00
CA ASP A 4 24.08 -5.31 0.64
C ASP A 4 23.50 -6.44 1.50
N GLN A 5 23.14 -6.10 2.74
CA GLN A 5 22.40 -6.99 3.62
C GLN A 5 20.95 -7.06 3.14
N LYS A 6 20.64 -8.07 2.33
CA LYS A 6 19.27 -8.46 2.00
C LYS A 6 18.58 -8.97 3.27
N ASN A 7 17.50 -8.31 3.67
CA ASN A 7 16.63 -8.80 4.75
C ASN A 7 15.87 -10.05 4.27
N GLU A 8 16.33 -11.22 4.68
CA GLU A 8 15.69 -12.52 4.41
C GLU A 8 14.76 -12.93 5.56
N ILE A 9 13.45 -12.95 5.33
CA ILE A 9 12.48 -13.56 6.26
C ILE A 9 12.07 -14.93 5.72
N LYS A 10 12.57 -16.01 6.34
CA LYS A 10 12.20 -17.39 6.04
C LYS A 10 10.92 -17.80 6.78
N LYS A 11 9.79 -17.86 6.06
CA LYS A 11 8.63 -18.67 6.48
C LYS A 11 8.26 -19.65 5.36
N GLN A 12 8.65 -20.92 5.56
CA GLN A 12 8.24 -22.12 4.82
C GLN A 12 8.24 -22.03 3.27
N GLY A 13 9.36 -22.41 2.66
CA GLY A 13 9.36 -23.20 1.42
C GLY A 13 9.17 -22.51 0.05
N LYS A 14 8.99 -21.19 -0.02
CA LYS A 14 9.13 -20.41 -1.27
C LYS A 14 9.74 -19.05 -0.93
N MET A 15 10.86 -18.69 -1.56
CA MET A 15 11.26 -17.28 -1.66
C MET A 15 10.12 -16.56 -2.38
N ILE A 16 9.39 -15.74 -1.66
CA ILE A 16 8.49 -14.80 -2.31
C ILE A 16 9.27 -13.49 -2.36
N ASP A 17 9.88 -13.21 -3.51
CA ASP A 17 10.50 -11.93 -3.75
C ASP A 17 9.39 -10.87 -3.79
N PHE A 18 9.34 -10.05 -2.75
CA PHE A 18 8.54 -8.83 -2.73
C PHE A 18 9.46 -7.65 -2.48
N VAL A 19 9.00 -6.49 -2.94
CA VAL A 19 9.62 -5.20 -2.66
C VAL A 19 8.75 -4.49 -1.64
N GLU A 20 9.36 -4.08 -0.53
CA GLU A 20 8.67 -3.22 0.43
C GLU A 20 8.48 -1.84 -0.17
N VAL A 21 7.24 -1.37 -0.14
CA VAL A 21 6.88 -0.04 -0.61
C VAL A 21 6.05 0.69 0.43
N SER A 22 6.17 2.01 0.43
CA SER A 22 5.40 2.89 1.31
C SER A 22 4.83 4.08 0.54
N THR A 23 3.84 4.75 1.14
CA THR A 23 3.38 6.05 0.66
C THR A 23 2.85 6.87 1.83
N ASP A 24 3.07 8.19 1.74
CA ASP A 24 2.63 9.20 2.70
C ASP A 24 1.56 10.13 2.11
N LYS A 25 1.10 9.86 0.88
CA LYS A 25 0.30 10.80 0.11
C LYS A 25 -1.10 10.95 0.68
N ARG A 26 -1.61 12.19 0.63
CA ARG A 26 -2.96 12.55 1.08
C ARG A 26 -3.26 12.12 2.53
N ASN A 27 -2.37 12.49 3.45
CA ASN A 27 -2.48 12.18 4.87
C ASN A 27 -2.65 10.67 5.11
N THR A 28 -1.70 9.89 4.58
CA THR A 28 -1.64 8.45 4.83
C THR A 28 -0.28 8.06 5.39
N GLU A 29 -0.21 6.89 6.03
CA GLU A 29 1.03 6.22 6.40
C GLU A 29 0.87 4.75 6.05
N ILE A 30 1.25 4.36 4.83
CA ILE A 30 0.99 3.02 4.32
C ILE A 30 2.29 2.25 4.19
N ASN A 31 2.29 1.02 4.72
CA ASN A 31 3.30 0.01 4.43
C ASN A 31 2.67 -1.08 3.57
N ALA A 32 3.37 -1.50 2.52
CA ALA A 32 2.87 -2.52 1.60
C ALA A 32 3.99 -3.41 1.04
N GLU A 33 3.59 -4.61 0.62
CA GLU A 33 4.45 -5.57 -0.07
C GLU A 33 4.02 -5.63 -1.54
N TYR A 34 4.91 -5.21 -2.45
CA TYR A 34 4.72 -5.33 -3.88
C TYR A 34 5.34 -6.64 -4.38
N TYR A 35 4.53 -7.50 -5.00
CA TYR A 35 4.99 -8.78 -5.53
C TYR A 35 5.16 -8.74 -7.06
N ASN A 36 4.23 -8.09 -7.74
CA ASN A 36 4.22 -7.86 -9.20
C ASN A 36 3.03 -6.95 -9.55
N GLU A 37 2.87 -6.62 -10.84
CA GLU A 37 1.80 -5.74 -11.32
C GLU A 37 0.38 -6.18 -10.91
N ARG A 38 0.19 -7.47 -10.62
CA ARG A 38 -1.09 -8.09 -10.28
C ARG A 38 -1.24 -8.40 -8.79
N LYS A 39 -0.28 -8.04 -7.94
CA LYS A 39 -0.35 -8.30 -6.50
C LYS A 39 0.45 -7.29 -5.71
N ILE A 40 -0.27 -6.51 -4.90
CA ILE A 40 0.27 -5.67 -3.84
C ILE A 40 -0.58 -5.87 -2.58
N VAL A 41 0.05 -5.90 -1.42
CA VAL A 41 -0.64 -6.16 -0.14
C VAL A 41 -0.37 -5.01 0.80
N LEU A 42 -1.43 -4.29 1.20
CA LEU A 42 -1.34 -3.30 2.28
C LEU A 42 -1.26 -4.03 3.61
N LYS A 43 -0.31 -3.63 4.46
CA LYS A 43 -0.05 -4.30 5.73
C LYS A 43 -0.93 -3.76 6.84
N THR A 44 -1.28 -4.65 7.76
CA THR A 44 -1.90 -4.34 9.05
C THR A 44 -1.15 -3.19 9.74
N GLY A 45 -1.89 -2.28 10.38
CA GLY A 45 -1.34 -1.07 10.99
C GLY A 45 -1.19 0.13 10.04
N SER A 46 -1.33 -0.06 8.73
CA SER A 46 -1.33 1.07 7.77
C SER A 46 -2.47 2.05 8.05
N LYS A 47 -2.18 3.35 7.98
CA LYS A 47 -3.12 4.46 8.20
C LYS A 47 -3.60 5.02 6.88
N LEU A 48 -4.86 4.77 6.55
CA LEU A 48 -5.51 5.21 5.33
C LEU A 48 -6.26 6.52 5.57
N SER A 49 -6.40 7.32 4.52
CA SER A 49 -7.02 8.63 4.60
C SER A 49 -8.50 8.49 4.98
N LYS A 50 -8.95 9.26 5.97
CA LYS A 50 -10.39 9.40 6.23
C LYS A 50 -11.06 10.29 5.20
N GLU A 51 -10.33 11.28 4.70
CA GLU A 51 -10.78 12.17 3.64
C GLU A 51 -10.78 11.47 2.28
N VAL A 52 -11.81 11.73 1.50
CA VAL A 52 -12.03 11.12 0.19
C VAL A 52 -12.47 12.22 -0.77
N VAL A 53 -11.77 12.36 -1.89
CA VAL A 53 -12.11 13.38 -2.89
C VAL A 53 -13.50 13.11 -3.47
N SER A 54 -14.24 14.18 -3.78
CA SER A 54 -15.62 14.10 -4.26
C SER A 54 -15.78 13.26 -5.53
N THR A 55 -14.77 13.24 -6.39
CA THR A 55 -14.75 12.51 -7.67
C THR A 55 -14.43 11.01 -7.51
N TYR A 56 -14.10 10.54 -6.31
CA TYR A 56 -13.78 9.14 -6.08
C TYR A 56 -15.04 8.27 -6.02
N LYS A 57 -15.38 7.65 -7.15
CA LYS A 57 -16.59 6.84 -7.34
C LYS A 57 -16.75 5.71 -6.31
N GLN A 58 -15.65 5.15 -5.81
CA GLN A 58 -15.67 4.00 -4.90
C GLN A 58 -15.80 4.38 -3.41
N LYS A 59 -16.02 5.66 -3.06
CA LYS A 59 -16.11 6.16 -1.67
C LYS A 59 -17.04 5.32 -0.78
N ALA A 60 -18.27 5.08 -1.23
CA ALA A 60 -19.27 4.36 -0.44
C ALA A 60 -18.87 2.90 -0.19
N ALA A 61 -18.40 2.21 -1.23
CA ALA A 61 -17.95 0.82 -1.14
C ALA A 61 -16.72 0.70 -0.24
N ARG A 62 -15.72 1.57 -0.44
CA ARG A 62 -14.51 1.67 0.38
C ARG A 62 -14.84 1.83 1.86
N ASN A 63 -15.66 2.84 2.21
CA ASN A 63 -15.94 3.12 3.61
C ASN A 63 -16.77 2.00 4.27
N ARG A 64 -17.65 1.33 3.53
CA ARG A 64 -18.38 0.15 4.04
C ARG A 64 -17.43 -1.00 4.36
N GLU A 65 -16.39 -1.20 3.55
CA GLU A 65 -15.38 -2.22 3.78
C GLU A 65 -14.46 -1.86 4.95
N LEU A 66 -13.96 -0.61 5.00
CA LEU A 66 -13.08 -0.13 6.07
C LEU A 66 -13.71 -0.29 7.46
N LYS A 67 -15.01 -0.06 7.61
CA LYS A 67 -15.73 -0.32 8.86
C LYS A 67 -15.60 -1.76 9.37
N LYS A 68 -15.33 -2.73 8.49
CA LYS A 68 -15.13 -4.14 8.85
C LYS A 68 -13.67 -4.40 9.22
N ILE A 69 -12.76 -3.94 8.38
CA ILE A 69 -11.35 -4.35 8.39
C ILE A 69 -10.39 -3.34 9.06
N ALA A 70 -10.88 -2.17 9.46
CA ALA A 70 -10.09 -1.10 10.06
C ALA A 70 -10.75 -0.55 11.32
N THR A 71 -9.94 0.16 12.12
CA THR A 71 -10.40 1.00 13.23
C THR A 71 -10.44 2.44 12.75
N GLU A 72 -11.57 3.11 12.98
CA GLU A 72 -11.70 4.55 12.70
C GLU A 72 -11.05 5.35 13.83
N THR A 73 -10.21 6.31 13.48
CA THR A 73 -9.65 7.32 14.38
C THR A 73 -10.11 8.71 13.93
N ASP A 74 -9.68 9.77 14.61
CA ASP A 74 -10.03 11.13 14.25
C ASP A 74 -9.57 11.47 12.83
N GLU A 75 -8.34 11.07 12.47
CA GLU A 75 -7.69 11.45 11.21
C GLU A 75 -7.59 10.32 10.17
N HIS A 76 -7.54 9.05 10.63
CA HIS A 76 -7.24 7.91 9.76
C HIS A 76 -8.16 6.70 9.96
N TRP A 77 -8.13 5.81 8.98
CA TRP A 77 -8.53 4.41 9.14
C TRP A 77 -7.28 3.56 9.33
N VAL A 78 -7.17 2.85 10.46
CA VAL A 78 -6.03 1.98 10.75
C VAL A 78 -6.40 0.53 10.43
N LEU A 79 -5.72 -0.10 9.47
CA LEU A 79 -6.00 -1.49 9.09
C LEU A 79 -5.74 -2.45 10.27
N LYS A 80 -6.70 -3.35 10.53
CA LYS A 80 -6.57 -4.43 11.53
C LYS A 80 -6.08 -5.74 10.92
N GLU A 81 -6.10 -5.85 9.59
CA GLU A 81 -5.65 -7.01 8.84
C GLU A 81 -5.04 -6.58 7.49
N ASP A 82 -4.25 -7.47 6.90
CA ASP A 82 -3.64 -7.25 5.59
C ASP A 82 -4.70 -7.24 4.49
N LYS A 83 -4.54 -6.34 3.51
CA LYS A 83 -5.45 -6.25 2.36
C LYS A 83 -4.72 -6.39 1.04
N ALA A 84 -5.00 -7.48 0.33
CA ALA A 84 -4.46 -7.73 -1.00
C ALA A 84 -5.26 -6.98 -2.09
N PHE A 85 -4.53 -6.51 -3.09
CA PHE A 85 -5.08 -5.90 -4.30
C PHE A 85 -4.44 -6.51 -5.53
N SER A 86 -5.24 -6.61 -6.59
CA SER A 86 -4.79 -7.06 -7.92
C SER A 86 -4.23 -5.93 -8.80
N SER A 87 -4.12 -4.72 -8.25
CA SER A 87 -3.69 -3.52 -9.00
C SER A 87 -2.93 -2.56 -8.09
N VAL A 88 -1.75 -2.13 -8.56
CA VAL A 88 -0.89 -1.14 -7.92
C VAL A 88 -1.63 0.19 -7.71
N SER A 89 -2.28 0.71 -8.76
CA SER A 89 -3.08 1.94 -8.67
C SER A 89 -4.38 1.72 -7.89
N GLY A 90 -4.98 0.54 -7.96
CA GLY A 90 -6.14 0.19 -7.14
C GLY A 90 -5.87 0.31 -5.65
N ALA A 91 -4.72 -0.19 -5.20
CA ALA A 91 -4.29 -0.15 -3.81
C ALA A 91 -4.07 1.28 -3.30
N ILE A 92 -3.32 2.11 -4.03
CA ILE A 92 -3.07 3.50 -3.58
C ILE A 92 -4.34 4.33 -3.63
N ASN A 93 -5.22 4.09 -4.61
CA ASN A 93 -6.49 4.81 -4.70
C ASN A 93 -7.40 4.48 -3.52
N TYR A 94 -7.39 3.21 -3.11
CA TYR A 94 -8.08 2.77 -1.91
C TYR A 94 -7.47 3.41 -0.66
N ALA A 95 -6.14 3.44 -0.53
CA ALA A 95 -5.50 4.01 0.65
C ALA A 95 -5.79 5.51 0.81
N THR A 96 -5.67 6.26 -0.28
CA THR A 96 -5.72 7.74 -0.30
C THR A 96 -7.10 8.33 -0.57
N GLY A 97 -8.10 7.50 -0.87
CA GLY A 97 -9.46 7.98 -1.15
C GLY A 97 -9.57 8.81 -2.43
N GLY A 98 -8.78 8.53 -3.46
CA GLY A 98 -8.91 9.19 -4.76
C GLY A 98 -8.03 8.60 -5.84
N SER A 99 -8.11 9.15 -7.06
CA SER A 99 -7.34 8.63 -8.20
C SER A 99 -5.90 9.14 -8.17
N MET A 100 -4.94 8.22 -8.22
CA MET A 100 -3.50 8.45 -8.25
C MET A 100 -2.78 7.40 -9.10
N ASN A 101 -1.61 7.77 -9.64
CA ASN A 101 -0.75 6.83 -10.36
C ASN A 101 0.08 6.01 -9.37
N GLY A 102 -0.31 4.76 -9.08
CA GLY A 102 0.40 3.95 -8.11
C GLY A 102 1.87 3.73 -8.43
N TRP A 103 2.27 3.70 -9.71
CA TRP A 103 3.66 3.50 -10.09
C TRP A 103 4.58 4.65 -9.67
N GLU A 104 4.07 5.88 -9.68
CA GLU A 104 4.85 7.07 -9.31
C GLU A 104 4.90 7.30 -7.80
N TYR A 105 3.85 6.88 -7.08
CA TYR A 105 3.64 7.28 -5.68
C TYR A 105 3.83 6.19 -4.64
N TRP A 106 4.04 4.94 -5.07
CA TRP A 106 4.66 3.94 -4.21
C TRP A 106 6.17 4.14 -4.20
N ILE A 107 6.74 4.29 -3.00
CA ILE A 107 8.17 4.48 -2.80
C ILE A 107 8.77 3.18 -2.29
N ILE A 108 9.79 2.66 -2.97
CA ILE A 108 10.55 1.50 -2.54
C ILE A 108 11.29 1.88 -1.27
N THR A 109 11.00 1.21 -0.16
CA THR A 109 11.50 1.59 1.17
C THR A 109 13.03 1.53 1.24
N GLU A 110 13.64 0.56 0.57
CA GLU A 110 15.10 0.36 0.55
C GLU A 110 15.85 1.49 -0.19
N SER A 111 15.34 1.92 -1.35
CA SER A 111 16.06 2.85 -2.23
C SER A 111 15.53 4.27 -2.21
N GLY A 112 14.31 4.49 -1.69
CA GLY A 112 13.60 5.76 -1.79
C GLY A 112 13.10 6.09 -3.21
N ALA A 113 13.30 5.20 -4.18
CA ALA A 113 12.86 5.42 -5.56
C ALA A 113 11.36 5.11 -5.74
N ALA A 114 10.73 5.72 -6.73
CA ALA A 114 9.38 5.35 -7.13
C ALA A 114 9.34 3.90 -7.65
N LEU A 115 8.24 3.19 -7.42
CA LEU A 115 8.03 1.81 -7.87
C LEU A 115 8.12 1.67 -9.40
N GLN A 116 7.82 2.74 -10.13
CA GLN A 116 8.02 2.82 -11.58
C GLN A 116 9.45 2.50 -12.01
N SER A 117 10.46 2.75 -11.17
CA SER A 117 11.88 2.49 -11.49
C SER A 117 12.21 1.02 -11.76
N ILE A 118 11.39 0.09 -11.26
CA ILE A 118 11.55 -1.35 -11.47
C ILE A 118 10.52 -1.94 -12.45
N ARG A 119 9.65 -1.09 -13.01
CA ARG A 119 8.65 -1.49 -14.00
C ARG A 119 9.35 -1.67 -15.35
N LYS A 120 9.34 -2.90 -15.85
CA LYS A 120 9.92 -3.27 -17.15
C LYS A 120 8.96 -3.00 -18.30
#